data_AF-A0A929PSD2-F1
#
_entry.id   AF-A0A929PSD2-F1
#
_cell.length_a   1.000
_cell.length_b   1.000
_cell.length_c   1.000
_cell.angle_alpha   90.00
_cell.angle_beta   90.00
_cell.angle_gamma   90.00
#
_symmetry.space_group_name_H-M   'P 1'
#
loop_
_entity.id
_entity.type
_entity.pdbx_description
1 polymer ?
#
loop_
_entity_poly.entity_id
_entity_poly.type
_entity_poly.pdbx_seq_one_letter_code
_entity_poly.pdbx_strand_id
1 'polypeptide(L)'
;MAPSDDENEIDLGISLETVATVIDHARAVQATADEIEETGDEDEEEPDGSDIDMDEETLAAFIDELNEDEQAALIALAWVGRGDFDAEGWDDALAQALERNAGKSASKYLLGMDMVGDLIAEGLSEMGIAEEDIER
;
A
#
# COMPACT_ATOMS: atom_id res chain seq x y z
N MET A 1 11.31 -6.03 -34.09
CA MET A 1 10.70 -4.83 -33.49
C MET A 1 9.27 -5.19 -33.14
N ALA A 2 9.05 -5.76 -31.96
CA ALA A 2 7.77 -5.54 -31.30
C ALA A 2 7.75 -4.07 -30.85
N PRO A 3 6.62 -3.37 -30.90
CA PRO A 3 6.50 -2.14 -30.13
C PRO A 3 6.74 -2.53 -28.67
N SER A 4 7.69 -1.85 -28.02
CA SER A 4 7.76 -1.85 -26.57
C SER A 4 6.39 -1.39 -26.08
N ASP A 5 5.72 -2.25 -25.34
CA ASP A 5 4.50 -1.92 -24.59
C ASP A 5 4.97 -1.00 -23.46
N ASP A 6 5.10 0.27 -23.81
CA ASP A 6 5.64 1.39 -23.03
C ASP A 6 4.61 2.52 -23.23
N GLU A 7 3.35 2.20 -22.95
CA GLU A 7 2.24 3.15 -23.01
C GLU A 7 1.76 3.38 -21.57
N ASN A 8 2.49 4.25 -20.87
CA ASN A 8 2.39 4.63 -19.44
C ASN A 8 3.29 3.85 -18.49
N GLU A 9 4.61 3.95 -18.69
CA GLU A 9 5.57 3.78 -17.60
C GLU A 9 5.38 4.97 -16.64
N ILE A 10 4.33 4.92 -15.82
CA ILE A 10 4.10 5.90 -14.76
C ILE A 10 5.20 5.66 -13.73
N ASP A 11 6.12 6.63 -13.62
CA ASP A 11 7.14 6.63 -12.60
C ASP A 11 6.47 6.93 -11.25
N LEU A 12 6.05 5.86 -10.56
CA LEU A 12 5.45 5.96 -9.23
C LEU A 12 6.50 6.27 -8.15
N GLY A 13 7.79 6.24 -8.48
CA GLY A 13 8.87 6.39 -7.49
C GLY A 13 9.00 5.21 -6.53
N ILE A 14 8.25 4.12 -6.74
CA ILE A 14 8.27 2.86 -5.98
C ILE A 14 8.11 1.68 -6.93
N SER A 15 8.73 0.54 -6.58
CA SER A 15 8.63 -0.68 -7.39
C SER A 15 7.23 -1.31 -7.26
N LEU A 16 6.65 -1.72 -8.39
CA LEU A 16 5.33 -2.38 -8.42
C LEU A 16 5.27 -3.62 -7.52
N GLU A 17 6.36 -4.41 -7.48
CA GLU A 17 6.51 -5.57 -6.58
C GLU A 17 6.37 -5.17 -5.10
N THR A 18 6.97 -4.04 -4.71
CA THR A 18 6.87 -3.51 -3.34
C THR A 18 5.44 -3.08 -3.04
N VAL A 19 4.78 -2.37 -3.95
CA VAL A 19 3.39 -1.94 -3.75
C VAL A 19 2.47 -3.15 -3.61
N ALA A 20 2.62 -4.13 -4.50
CA ALA A 20 1.87 -5.38 -4.49
C ALA A 20 2.08 -6.16 -3.19
N THR A 21 3.32 -6.22 -2.71
CA THR A 21 3.66 -6.81 -1.40
C THR A 21 2.94 -6.07 -0.27
N VAL A 22 2.96 -4.73 -0.26
CA VAL A 22 2.27 -3.96 0.78
C VAL A 22 0.76 -4.18 0.75
N ILE A 23 0.14 -4.25 -0.43
CA ILE A 23 -1.30 -4.50 -0.59
C ILE A 23 -1.70 -5.85 0.03
N ASP A 24 -0.98 -6.91 -0.33
CA ASP A 24 -1.28 -8.29 0.10
C ASP A 24 -1.24 -8.40 1.63
N HIS A 25 -0.15 -7.91 2.22
CA HIS A 25 0.05 -7.92 3.66
C HIS A 25 -0.90 -6.97 4.40
N ALA A 26 -1.19 -5.79 3.84
CA ALA A 26 -2.14 -4.86 4.45
C ALA A 26 -3.54 -5.48 4.53
N ARG A 27 -3.99 -6.15 3.46
CA ARG A 27 -5.27 -6.87 3.45
C ARG A 27 -5.29 -8.00 4.48
N ALA A 28 -4.20 -8.77 4.59
CA ALA A 28 -4.09 -9.85 5.57
C ALA A 28 -4.16 -9.32 7.02
N VAL A 29 -3.40 -8.27 7.34
CA VAL A 29 -3.41 -7.62 8.66
C VAL A 29 -4.81 -7.10 9.02
N GLN A 30 -5.49 -6.48 8.05
CA GLN A 30 -6.83 -5.92 8.27
C GLN A 30 -7.89 -7.00 8.44
N ALA A 31 -7.81 -8.11 7.68
CA ALA A 31 -8.70 -9.25 7.86
C ALA A 31 -8.56 -9.88 9.25
N THR A 32 -7.32 -10.03 9.72
CA THR A 32 -7.03 -10.52 11.08
C THR A 32 -7.57 -9.56 12.14
N ALA A 33 -7.39 -8.25 11.97
CA ALA A 33 -7.90 -7.25 12.91
C ALA A 33 -9.45 -7.27 13.03
N ASP A 34 -10.15 -7.41 11.89
CA ASP A 34 -11.62 -7.51 11.86
C ASP A 34 -12.12 -8.79 12.55
N GLU A 35 -11.42 -9.92 12.36
CA GLU A 35 -11.74 -11.20 13.03
C GLU A 35 -11.57 -11.11 14.56
N ILE A 36 -10.54 -10.42 15.04
CA ILE A 36 -10.32 -10.16 16.48
C ILE A 36 -11.44 -9.26 17.05
N GLU A 37 -11.85 -8.21 16.32
CA GLU A 37 -12.97 -7.36 16.75
C GLU A 37 -14.32 -8.10 16.77
N GLU A 38 -14.56 -9.01 15.83
CA GLU A 38 -15.83 -9.77 15.74
C GLU A 38 -15.95 -10.83 16.85
N THR A 39 -14.86 -11.54 17.13
CA THR A 39 -14.87 -12.65 18.09
C THR A 39 -14.82 -12.17 19.54
N GLY A 40 -14.27 -10.96 19.78
CA GLY A 40 -14.19 -10.35 21.11
C GLY A 40 -13.41 -11.20 22.12
N ASP A 41 -12.65 -12.18 21.64
CA ASP A 41 -11.93 -13.16 22.43
C ASP A 41 -10.50 -12.64 22.65
N GLU A 42 -10.18 -12.39 23.91
CA GLU A 42 -8.88 -11.90 24.38
C GLU A 42 -7.83 -13.03 24.44
N ASP A 43 -8.18 -14.23 23.98
CA ASP A 43 -7.28 -15.38 24.00
C ASP A 43 -6.29 -15.23 22.85
N GLU A 44 -5.02 -15.16 23.23
CA GLU A 44 -3.82 -15.04 22.39
C GLU A 44 -3.61 -16.30 21.50
N GLU A 45 -4.65 -16.81 20.84
CA GLU A 45 -4.49 -17.82 19.79
C GLU A 45 -3.81 -17.14 18.60
N GLU A 46 -2.48 -17.21 18.57
CA GLU A 46 -1.69 -16.82 17.41
C GLU A 46 -2.31 -17.46 16.16
N PRO A 47 -2.68 -16.67 15.13
CA PRO A 47 -3.35 -17.21 13.96
C PRO A 47 -2.51 -18.36 13.39
N ASP A 48 -3.15 -19.53 13.28
CA ASP A 48 -2.55 -20.76 12.74
C ASP A 48 -1.95 -20.43 11.36
N GLY A 49 -0.61 -20.47 11.29
CA GLY A 49 0.17 -19.95 10.17
C GLY A 49 -0.29 -20.45 8.81
N SER A 50 -1.06 -19.63 8.10
CA SER A 50 -0.92 -19.52 6.66
C SER A 50 0.45 -18.92 6.40
N ASP A 51 1.34 -19.77 5.91
CA ASP A 51 2.66 -19.39 5.44
C ASP A 51 2.54 -18.07 4.64
N ILE A 52 3.38 -17.08 4.98
CA ILE A 52 3.62 -15.73 4.40
C ILE A 52 2.90 -14.48 4.96
N ASP A 53 2.00 -14.55 5.93
CA ASP A 53 1.37 -13.31 6.46
C ASP A 53 2.29 -12.55 7.45
N MET A 54 2.78 -11.39 7.04
CA MET A 54 3.53 -10.41 7.84
C MET A 54 2.59 -9.68 8.82
N ASP A 55 2.87 -9.73 10.13
CA ASP A 55 2.10 -8.98 11.14
C ASP A 55 2.13 -7.46 10.91
N GLU A 56 1.17 -6.72 11.49
CA GLU A 56 1.08 -5.25 11.39
C GLU A 56 2.41 -4.57 11.72
N GLU A 57 3.09 -5.00 12.80
CA GLU A 57 4.38 -4.43 13.22
C GLU A 57 5.48 -4.68 12.18
N THR A 58 5.48 -5.85 11.55
CA THR A 58 6.49 -6.21 10.55
C THR A 58 6.22 -5.47 9.23
N LEU A 59 4.95 -5.32 8.84
CA LEU A 59 4.56 -4.49 7.69
C LEU A 59 4.88 -3.01 7.93
N ALA A 60 4.66 -2.53 9.15
CA ALA A 60 5.03 -1.17 9.55
C ALA A 60 6.54 -0.94 9.43
N ALA A 61 7.34 -1.91 9.90
CA ALA A 61 8.80 -1.86 9.79
C ALA A 61 9.27 -1.91 8.33
N PHE A 62 8.63 -2.74 7.50
CA PHE A 62 8.91 -2.82 6.07
C PHE A 62 8.69 -1.47 5.38
N ILE A 63 7.54 -0.82 5.63
CA ILE A 63 7.25 0.51 5.08
C ILE A 63 8.23 1.56 5.62
N ASP A 64 8.63 1.49 6.90
CA ASP A 64 9.58 2.44 7.49
C ASP A 64 11.01 2.30 6.93
N GLU A 65 11.37 1.10 6.46
CA GLU A 65 12.66 0.82 5.80
C GLU A 65 12.75 1.40 4.38
N LEU A 66 11.59 1.64 3.72
CA LEU A 66 11.53 2.28 2.40
C LEU A 66 12.06 3.72 2.45
N ASN A 67 12.49 4.25 1.31
CA ASN A 67 12.93 5.64 1.20
C ASN A 67 11.75 6.60 1.38
N GLU A 68 12.04 7.87 1.73
CA GLU A 68 11.00 8.89 1.95
C GLU A 68 10.10 9.09 0.72
N ASP A 69 10.67 9.00 -0.49
CA ASP A 69 9.96 9.06 -1.76
C ASP A 69 9.03 7.85 -1.97
N GLU A 70 9.50 6.63 -1.67
CA GLU A 70 8.72 5.39 -1.78
C GLU A 70 7.55 5.37 -0.79
N GLN A 71 7.81 5.80 0.44
CA GLN A 71 6.78 5.97 1.47
C GLN A 71 5.73 7.01 1.04
N ALA A 72 6.18 8.13 0.45
CA ALA A 72 5.27 9.14 -0.09
C ALA A 72 4.43 8.60 -1.25
N ALA A 73 5.01 7.77 -2.11
CA ALA A 73 4.29 7.12 -3.20
C ALA A 73 3.16 6.21 -2.70
N LEU A 74 3.40 5.42 -1.64
CA LEU A 74 2.35 4.59 -1.02
C LEU A 74 1.20 5.45 -0.46
N ILE A 75 1.53 6.56 0.19
CA ILE A 75 0.52 7.52 0.70
C ILE A 75 -0.26 8.15 -0.45
N ALA A 76 0.43 8.58 -1.50
CA ALA A 76 -0.19 9.16 -2.68
C ALA A 76 -1.13 8.16 -3.37
N LEU A 77 -0.71 6.90 -3.53
CA LEU A 77 -1.57 5.83 -4.07
C LEU A 77 -2.81 5.62 -3.22
N ALA A 78 -2.67 5.57 -1.89
CA ALA A 78 -3.82 5.45 -1.00
C ALA A 78 -4.79 6.65 -1.13
N TRP A 79 -4.28 7.86 -1.37
CA TRP A 79 -5.12 9.04 -1.62
C TRP A 79 -5.79 9.00 -2.99
N VAL A 80 -5.12 8.49 -4.02
CA VAL A 80 -5.71 8.30 -5.35
C VAL A 80 -6.83 7.27 -5.30
N GLY A 81 -6.61 6.10 -4.72
CA GLY A 81 -7.66 5.08 -4.62
C GLY A 81 -8.81 5.47 -3.67
N ARG A 82 -8.56 6.40 -2.75
CA ARG A 82 -9.62 7.04 -1.94
C ARG A 82 -10.43 8.07 -2.72
N GLY A 83 -9.94 8.53 -3.87
CA GLY A 83 -10.53 9.59 -4.68
C GLY A 83 -10.24 11.01 -4.17
N ASP A 84 -9.23 11.19 -3.32
CA ASP A 84 -8.72 12.51 -2.95
C ASP A 84 -7.92 13.14 -4.11
N PHE A 85 -7.30 12.31 -4.95
CA PHE A 85 -6.60 12.69 -6.18
C PHE A 85 -6.94 11.71 -7.30
N ASP A 86 -6.64 12.11 -8.53
CA ASP A 86 -6.75 11.31 -9.75
C ASP A 86 -5.37 11.15 -10.39
N ALA A 87 -5.25 10.30 -11.42
CA ALA A 87 -3.99 10.08 -12.13
C ALA A 87 -3.36 11.38 -12.69
N GLU A 88 -4.18 12.35 -13.09
CA GLU A 88 -3.71 13.68 -13.54
C GLU A 88 -3.13 14.54 -12.40
N GLY A 89 -3.51 14.24 -11.15
CA GLY A 89 -3.07 14.92 -9.92
C GLY A 89 -1.94 14.20 -9.19
N TRP A 90 -1.36 13.15 -9.75
CA TRP A 90 -0.33 12.32 -9.13
C TRP A 90 0.87 13.11 -8.60
N ASP A 91 1.46 13.99 -9.40
CA ASP A 91 2.61 14.80 -8.99
C ASP A 91 2.31 15.68 -7.75
N ASP A 92 1.08 16.21 -7.67
CA ASP A 92 0.65 17.04 -6.54
C ASP A 92 0.39 16.18 -5.29
N ALA A 93 -0.24 15.01 -5.48
CA ALA A 93 -0.43 14.01 -4.43
C ALA A 93 0.90 13.57 -3.83
N LEU A 94 1.89 13.26 -4.68
CA LEU A 94 3.22 12.83 -4.27
C LEU A 94 3.95 13.94 -3.51
N ALA A 95 3.93 15.18 -4.01
CA ALA A 95 4.54 16.31 -3.32
C ALA A 95 3.93 16.57 -1.94
N GLN A 96 2.60 16.48 -1.83
CA GLN A 96 1.89 16.62 -0.56
C GLN A 96 2.15 15.44 0.38
N ALA A 97 2.23 14.22 -0.15
CA ALA A 97 2.57 13.04 0.62
C ALA A 97 3.99 13.14 1.19
N LEU A 98 4.96 13.61 0.39
CA LEU A 98 6.33 13.84 0.81
C LEU A 98 6.43 14.90 1.91
N GLU A 99 5.73 16.03 1.75
CA GLU A 99 5.68 17.08 2.78
C GLU A 99 5.08 16.55 4.08
N ARG A 100 4.02 15.73 3.98
CA ARG A 100 3.37 15.12 5.14
C ARG A 100 4.25 14.04 5.80
N ASN A 101 5.04 13.32 5.02
CA ASN A 101 5.89 12.23 5.50
C ASN A 101 7.23 12.70 6.10
N ALA A 102 7.53 14.00 6.13
CA ALA A 102 8.76 14.58 6.67
C ALA A 102 9.08 14.25 8.17
N GLY A 103 8.28 13.41 8.83
CA GLY A 103 8.47 12.90 10.18
C GLY A 103 8.51 11.37 10.32
N LYS A 104 8.62 10.60 9.22
CA LYS A 104 8.72 9.12 9.21
C LYS A 104 7.57 8.44 9.95
N SER A 105 6.36 8.69 9.48
CA SER A 105 5.17 8.06 10.05
C SER A 105 4.26 7.49 8.98
N ALA A 106 4.78 7.28 7.75
CA ALA A 106 4.02 6.72 6.65
C ALA A 106 3.40 5.37 7.02
N SER A 107 4.19 4.46 7.59
CA SER A 107 3.73 3.16 8.07
C SER A 107 2.52 3.29 8.99
N LYS A 108 2.66 4.05 10.08
CA LYS A 108 1.57 4.29 11.04
C LYS A 108 0.37 5.01 10.42
N TYR A 109 0.60 5.91 9.47
CA TYR A 109 -0.46 6.66 8.82
C TYR A 109 -1.26 5.79 7.85
N LEU A 110 -0.57 4.96 7.06
CA LEU A 110 -1.14 4.00 6.13
C LEU A 110 -1.90 2.89 6.87
N LEU A 111 -1.27 2.24 7.84
CA LEU A 111 -1.89 1.17 8.62
C LEU A 111 -3.04 1.66 9.50
N GLY A 112 -3.06 2.95 9.83
CA GLY A 112 -4.21 3.58 10.47
C GLY A 112 -5.38 3.90 9.53
N MET A 113 -5.24 3.68 8.23
CA MET A 113 -6.34 3.82 7.27
C MET A 113 -7.13 2.52 7.19
N ASP A 114 -8.44 2.68 7.22
CA ASP A 114 -9.38 1.61 6.92
C ASP A 114 -9.17 1.14 5.47
N MET A 115 -9.11 -0.18 5.26
CA MET A 115 -8.94 -0.80 3.94
C MET A 115 -7.72 -0.30 3.13
N VAL A 116 -6.59 0.06 3.77
CA VAL A 116 -5.41 0.61 3.09
C VAL A 116 -4.90 -0.26 1.95
N GLY A 117 -4.96 -1.58 2.07
CA GLY A 117 -4.56 -2.48 1.00
C GLY A 117 -5.40 -2.26 -0.26
N ASP A 118 -6.72 -2.15 -0.11
CA ASP A 118 -7.64 -1.86 -1.22
C ASP A 118 -7.51 -0.43 -1.74
N LEU A 119 -7.25 0.55 -0.87
CA LEU A 119 -7.00 1.93 -1.31
C LEU A 119 -5.76 2.03 -2.20
N ILE A 120 -4.68 1.34 -1.84
CA ILE A 120 -3.45 1.35 -2.65
C ILE A 120 -3.68 0.60 -3.98
N ALA A 121 -4.41 -0.53 -3.95
CA ALA A 121 -4.75 -1.30 -5.15
C ALA A 121 -5.63 -0.50 -6.13
N GLU A 122 -6.66 0.18 -5.63
CA GLU A 122 -7.51 1.07 -6.43
C GLU A 122 -6.69 2.24 -6.99
N GLY A 123 -5.77 2.80 -6.18
CA GLY A 123 -4.85 3.84 -6.65
C GLY A 123 -4.00 3.37 -7.83
N LEU A 124 -3.42 2.17 -7.74
CA LEU A 124 -2.69 1.52 -8.84
C LEU A 124 -3.55 1.35 -10.09
N SER A 125 -4.79 0.89 -9.92
CA SER A 125 -5.76 0.70 -10.99
C SER A 125 -6.13 2.02 -11.69
N GLU A 126 -6.31 3.10 -10.93
CA GLU A 126 -6.52 4.46 -11.47
C GLU A 126 -5.31 4.97 -12.27
N MET A 127 -4.10 4.58 -11.88
CA MET A 127 -2.88 4.82 -12.64
C MET A 127 -2.79 3.94 -13.91
N GLY A 128 -3.75 3.05 -14.15
CA GLY A 128 -3.81 2.16 -15.30
C GLY A 128 -2.99 0.88 -15.14
N ILE A 129 -2.60 0.53 -13.91
CA ILE A 129 -1.75 -0.61 -13.61
C ILE A 129 -2.56 -1.60 -12.77
N ALA A 130 -2.81 -2.79 -13.30
CA ALA A 130 -3.52 -3.83 -12.58
C ALA A 130 -2.56 -4.59 -11.65
N GLU A 131 -2.94 -4.80 -10.38
CA GLU A 131 -2.11 -5.53 -9.42
C GLU A 131 -1.84 -6.99 -9.84
N GLU A 132 -2.73 -7.56 -10.64
CA GLU A 132 -2.68 -8.92 -11.17
C GLU A 132 -1.68 -9.07 -12.33
N ASP A 133 -1.32 -7.98 -13.01
CA ASP A 133 -0.33 -7.96 -14.09
C ASP A 133 1.11 -7.77 -13.55
N ILE A 134 1.27 -7.51 -12.24
CA ILE A 134 2.56 -7.35 -11.60
C ILE A 134 3.24 -8.72 -11.49
N GLU A 135 4.34 -8.93 -12.21
CA GLU A 135 5.17 -10.12 -12.08
C GLU A 135 5.79 -10.17 -10.67
N ARG A 136 5.35 -11.14 -9.83
CA ARG A 136 5.85 -11.42 -8.48
C ARG A 136 6.71 -12.68 -8.44
#